data_AF-A0AAN7HLZ1-F1
#
_entry.id   AF-A0AAN7HLZ1-F1
#
_cell.length_a   1.000
_cell.length_b   1.000
_cell.length_c   1.000
_cell.angle_alpha   90.00
_cell.angle_beta   90.00
_cell.angle_gamma   90.00
#
_symmetry.space_group_name_H-M   'P 1'
#
loop_
_entity.id
_entity.type
_entity.pdbx_description
1 polymer ?
#
loop_
_entity_poly.entity_id
_entity_poly.type
_entity_poly.pdbx_seq_one_letter_code
_entity_poly.pdbx_strand_id
1 'polypeptide(L)'
;MEPLAPEMIPPLSNIAPAIFVPLRDDIFTAEPPRDRIEHLKAILETIDYQRKGVKENLLYMFEREKRRIVQQAANLEQAQGPLVMKPGPAPAEMDEIIANMEAPGSLRVEDYNIQSIPGIDTSKPVPPNTPLRDKTVMELLIMAEMALKDLEGFERHIAGIQERYLASLEQEMARMDQVRRPD
;
A
#
# COMPACT_ATOMS: atom_id res chain seq x y z
N MET A 1 -0.20 -38.31 -6.70
CA MET A 1 0.33 -36.98 -6.33
C MET A 1 -0.41 -36.55 -5.09
N GLU A 2 0.25 -36.58 -3.93
CA GLU A 2 -0.32 -35.99 -2.72
C GLU A 2 -0.45 -34.47 -2.92
N PRO A 3 -1.55 -33.84 -2.47
CA PRO A 3 -1.66 -32.39 -2.51
C PRO A 3 -0.57 -31.80 -1.59
N LEU A 4 0.32 -30.98 -2.16
CA LEU A 4 1.28 -30.19 -1.40
C LEU A 4 0.53 -29.44 -0.30
N ALA A 5 0.93 -29.66 0.96
CA ALA A 5 0.39 -28.92 2.09
C ALA A 5 0.51 -27.41 1.78
N PRO A 6 -0.54 -26.61 2.06
CA PRO A 6 -0.55 -25.21 1.69
C PRO A 6 0.61 -24.50 2.41
N GLU A 7 1.48 -23.85 1.64
CA GLU A 7 2.68 -23.18 2.13
C GLU A 7 2.30 -22.18 3.23
N MET A 8 2.91 -22.31 4.43
CA MET A 8 2.60 -21.44 5.55
C MET A 8 3.35 -20.11 5.40
N ILE A 9 2.65 -19.06 5.00
CA ILE A 9 3.22 -17.72 4.85
C ILE A 9 3.35 -17.05 6.23
N PRO A 10 4.56 -16.71 6.72
CA PRO A 10 4.69 -16.01 8.00
C PRO A 10 4.17 -14.57 7.94
N PRO A 11 3.64 -14.02 9.05
CA PRO A 11 3.07 -12.68 9.09
C PRO A 11 4.10 -11.61 8.77
N LEU A 12 3.64 -10.54 8.11
CA LEU A 12 4.44 -9.35 7.88
C LEU A 12 4.59 -8.56 9.19
N SER A 13 5.80 -8.55 9.76
CA SER A 13 6.12 -7.80 10.98
C SER A 13 6.82 -6.46 10.72
N ASN A 14 7.56 -6.35 9.62
CA ASN A 14 8.34 -5.16 9.27
C ASN A 14 8.52 -5.05 7.76
N ILE A 15 8.42 -3.84 7.24
CA ILE A 15 8.63 -3.50 5.82
C ILE A 15 10.07 -3.09 5.49
N ALA A 16 10.95 -2.92 6.49
CA ALA A 16 12.33 -2.50 6.29
C ALA A 16 13.11 -3.29 5.22
N PRO A 17 12.91 -4.61 5.02
CA PRO A 17 13.57 -5.33 3.94
C PRO A 17 13.27 -4.81 2.52
N ALA A 18 12.21 -4.02 2.32
CA ALA A 18 11.86 -3.49 1.02
C ALA A 18 12.92 -2.54 0.44
N ILE A 19 13.78 -1.95 1.29
CA ILE A 19 14.84 -1.03 0.86
C ILE A 19 15.95 -1.72 0.05
N PHE A 20 16.06 -3.04 0.14
CA PHE A 20 17.12 -3.79 -0.52
C PHE A 20 16.74 -4.06 -1.98
N VAL A 21 17.19 -3.17 -2.86
CA VAL A 21 17.08 -3.34 -4.31
C VAL A 21 18.37 -3.96 -4.84
N PRO A 22 18.30 -5.00 -5.69
CA PRO A 22 19.48 -5.55 -6.36
C PRO A 22 20.27 -4.48 -7.09
N LEU A 23 21.59 -4.65 -7.18
CA LEU A 23 22.44 -3.75 -7.93
C LEU A 23 22.25 -3.99 -9.44
N ARG A 24 22.28 -2.91 -10.24
CA ARG A 24 22.32 -2.99 -11.71
C ARG A 24 23.72 -3.31 -12.21
N ASP A 25 24.68 -2.57 -11.67
CA ASP A 25 26.06 -2.58 -12.12
C ASP A 25 26.94 -3.29 -11.10
N ASP A 26 27.97 -3.96 -11.60
CA ASP A 26 28.98 -4.55 -10.75
C ASP A 26 29.91 -3.44 -10.24
N ILE A 27 29.88 -3.24 -8.91
CA ILE A 27 30.67 -2.23 -8.20
C ILE A 27 32.18 -2.40 -8.48
N PHE A 28 32.64 -3.61 -8.76
CA PHE A 28 34.05 -3.87 -9.02
C PHE A 28 34.53 -3.42 -10.41
N THR A 29 33.60 -3.12 -11.33
CA THR A 29 33.93 -2.75 -12.73
C THR A 29 33.42 -1.36 -13.12
N ALA A 30 32.66 -0.70 -12.25
CA ALA A 30 32.11 0.62 -12.53
C ALA A 30 33.21 1.69 -12.66
N GLU A 31 33.18 2.45 -13.76
CA GLU A 31 34.07 3.60 -13.94
C GLU A 31 33.62 4.77 -13.03
N PRO A 32 34.55 5.45 -12.35
CA PRO A 32 34.20 6.62 -11.55
C PRO A 32 33.74 7.78 -12.46
N PRO A 33 32.77 8.60 -12.01
CA PRO A 33 32.34 9.76 -12.77
C PRO A 33 33.50 10.75 -12.95
N ARG A 34 33.63 11.31 -14.15
CA ARG A 34 34.75 12.16 -14.55
C ARG A 34 34.61 13.56 -13.98
N ASP A 35 33.39 14.06 -13.95
CA ASP A 35 33.05 15.41 -13.51
C ASP A 35 31.96 15.42 -12.43
N ARG A 36 31.90 16.52 -11.68
CA ARG A 36 30.87 16.71 -10.64
C ARG A 36 29.45 16.68 -11.19
N ILE A 37 29.23 17.20 -12.40
CA ILE A 37 27.92 17.15 -13.08
C ILE A 37 27.55 15.70 -13.44
N GLU A 38 28.50 14.93 -13.96
CA GLU A 38 28.29 13.51 -14.28
C GLU A 38 27.97 12.71 -13.02
N HIS A 39 28.69 12.98 -11.92
CA HIS A 39 28.42 12.38 -10.62
C HIS A 39 27.00 12.70 -10.12
N LEU A 40 26.57 13.96 -10.16
CA LEU A 40 25.21 14.34 -9.73
C LEU A 40 24.11 13.69 -10.59
N LYS A 41 24.34 13.57 -11.90
CA LYS A 41 23.42 12.86 -12.81
C LYS A 41 23.34 11.37 -12.47
N ALA A 42 24.47 10.71 -12.24
CA ALA A 42 24.53 9.31 -11.84
C ALA A 42 23.83 9.05 -10.50
N ILE A 43 23.95 9.96 -9.54
CA ILE A 43 23.22 9.89 -8.26
C ILE A 43 21.72 9.96 -8.51
N LEU A 44 21.24 10.92 -9.31
CA LEU A 44 19.81 11.08 -9.61
C LEU A 44 19.24 9.84 -10.31
N GLU A 45 19.97 9.26 -11.26
CA GLU A 45 19.57 8.02 -11.92
C GLU A 45 19.50 6.84 -10.92
N THR A 46 20.46 6.76 -10.01
CA THR A 46 20.47 5.74 -8.95
C THR A 46 19.28 5.91 -8.01
N ILE A 47 18.93 7.14 -7.64
CA ILE A 47 17.76 7.45 -6.81
C ILE A 47 16.48 6.98 -7.50
N ASP A 48 16.30 7.30 -8.79
CA ASP A 48 15.12 6.89 -9.54
C ASP A 48 15.01 5.36 -9.66
N TYR A 49 16.14 4.68 -9.85
CA TYR A 49 16.16 3.22 -9.84
C TYR A 49 15.75 2.62 -8.48
N GLN A 50 16.39 3.09 -7.40
CA GLN A 50 16.11 2.65 -6.04
C GLN A 50 14.65 2.91 -5.70
N ARG A 51 14.12 4.10 -6.02
CA ARG A 51 12.70 4.45 -5.83
C ARG A 51 11.76 3.42 -6.46
N LYS A 52 12.02 3.04 -7.71
CA LYS A 52 11.21 2.03 -8.41
C LYS A 52 11.33 0.66 -7.75
N GLY A 53 12.56 0.22 -7.44
CA GLY A 53 12.79 -1.10 -6.83
C GLY A 53 12.16 -1.24 -5.44
N VAL A 54 12.31 -0.23 -4.58
CA VAL A 54 11.70 -0.24 -3.24
C VAL A 54 10.18 -0.27 -3.33
N LYS A 55 9.58 0.47 -4.27
CA LYS A 55 8.14 0.44 -4.51
C LYS A 55 7.65 -0.94 -4.93
N GLU A 56 8.35 -1.59 -5.86
CA GLU A 56 8.03 -2.96 -6.29
C GLU A 56 8.15 -3.95 -5.12
N ASN A 57 9.21 -3.83 -4.31
CA ASN A 57 9.42 -4.66 -3.13
C ASN A 57 8.31 -4.47 -2.06
N LEU A 58 7.91 -3.22 -1.79
CA LEU A 58 6.82 -2.91 -0.87
C LEU A 58 5.53 -3.59 -1.33
N LEU A 59 5.17 -3.42 -2.61
CA LEU A 59 3.97 -4.04 -3.19
C LEU A 59 4.03 -5.56 -3.06
N TYR A 60 5.17 -6.18 -3.37
CA TYR A 60 5.36 -7.62 -3.21
C TYR A 60 5.11 -8.09 -1.77
N MET A 61 5.64 -7.37 -0.78
CA MET A 61 5.47 -7.71 0.63
C MET A 61 4.01 -7.63 1.07
N PHE A 62 3.28 -6.58 0.65
CA PHE A 62 1.85 -6.43 0.95
C PHE A 62 0.97 -7.43 0.19
N GLU A 63 1.31 -7.77 -1.04
CA GLU A 63 0.63 -8.84 -1.78
C GLU A 63 0.78 -10.19 -1.11
N ARG A 64 1.97 -10.50 -0.62
CA ARG A 64 2.25 -11.72 0.16
C ARG A 64 1.43 -11.73 1.44
N GLU A 65 1.33 -10.60 2.14
CA GLU A 65 0.51 -10.46 3.34
C GLU A 65 -0.98 -10.63 3.04
N LYS A 66 -1.47 -10.08 1.92
CA LYS A 66 -2.84 -10.32 1.43
C LYS A 66 -3.11 -11.81 1.26
N ARG A 67 -2.19 -12.54 0.60
CA ARG A 67 -2.33 -14.00 0.40
C ARG A 67 -2.38 -14.74 1.74
N ARG A 68 -1.54 -14.35 2.70
CA ARG A 68 -1.57 -14.91 4.06
C ARG A 68 -2.92 -14.72 4.73
N ILE A 69 -3.47 -13.51 4.73
CA ILE A 69 -4.77 -13.18 5.36
C ILE A 69 -5.89 -14.02 4.74
N VAL A 70 -5.94 -14.08 3.40
CA VAL A 70 -6.95 -14.87 2.67
C VAL A 70 -6.81 -16.36 2.97
N GLN A 71 -5.59 -16.89 2.99
CA GLN A 71 -5.32 -18.29 3.30
C GLN A 71 -5.71 -18.64 4.74
N GLN A 72 -5.39 -17.77 5.71
CA GLN A 72 -5.80 -17.94 7.10
C GLN A 72 -7.32 -17.94 7.23
N ALA A 73 -8.01 -17.02 6.56
CA ALA A 73 -9.47 -16.95 6.56
C ALA A 73 -10.10 -18.23 5.98
N ALA A 74 -9.57 -18.72 4.85
CA ALA A 74 -10.04 -19.96 4.23
C ALA A 74 -9.87 -21.17 5.16
N ASN A 75 -8.73 -21.28 5.84
CA ASN A 75 -8.47 -22.35 6.81
C ASN A 75 -9.43 -22.27 8.02
N LEU A 76 -9.73 -21.06 8.50
CA LEU A 76 -10.68 -20.84 9.60
C LEU A 76 -12.13 -21.14 9.19
N GLU A 77 -12.53 -20.75 7.98
CA GLU A 77 -13.86 -21.09 7.43
C GLU A 77 -14.02 -22.61 7.29
N GLN A 78 -13.01 -23.31 6.78
CA GLN A 78 -13.02 -24.77 6.70
C GLN A 78 -13.13 -25.44 8.08
N ALA A 79 -12.46 -24.88 9.09
CA ALA A 79 -12.49 -25.39 10.47
C ALA A 79 -13.83 -25.13 11.19
N GLN A 80 -14.55 -24.04 10.86
CA GLN A 80 -15.84 -23.69 11.48
C GLN A 80 -17.02 -24.54 10.97
N GLY A 81 -16.85 -25.28 9.88
CA GLY A 81 -17.89 -26.13 9.31
C GLY A 81 -18.94 -25.36 8.49
N PRO A 82 -20.08 -25.98 8.15
CA PRO A 82 -21.10 -25.36 7.29
C PRO A 82 -21.61 -24.04 7.87
N LEU A 83 -21.85 -23.05 7.00
CA LEU A 83 -22.45 -21.78 7.39
C LEU A 83 -23.77 -22.03 8.13
N VAL A 84 -23.83 -21.62 9.41
CA VAL A 84 -25.10 -21.53 10.12
C VAL A 84 -25.89 -20.42 9.44
N MET A 85 -26.86 -20.80 8.60
CA MET A 85 -27.78 -19.84 8.00
C MET A 85 -28.48 -19.10 9.15
N LYS A 86 -28.26 -17.78 9.22
CA LYS A 86 -29.07 -16.97 10.11
C LYS A 86 -30.53 -17.16 9.70
N PRO A 87 -31.46 -17.34 10.65
CA PRO A 87 -32.88 -17.36 10.35
C PRO A 87 -33.23 -16.14 9.50
N GLY A 88 -34.13 -16.31 8.54
CA GLY A 88 -34.68 -15.16 7.82
C GLY A 88 -35.34 -14.18 8.79
N PRO A 89 -35.54 -12.92 8.35
CA PRO A 89 -36.25 -11.92 9.16
C PRO A 89 -37.60 -12.46 9.63
N ALA A 90 -37.98 -12.09 10.85
CA ALA A 90 -39.27 -12.48 11.38
C ALA A 90 -40.40 -11.87 10.51
N PRO A 91 -41.60 -12.48 10.45
CA PRO A 91 -42.71 -11.93 9.66
C PRO A 91 -43.03 -10.47 10.00
N ALA A 92 -42.94 -10.09 11.28
CA ALA A 92 -43.13 -8.71 11.72
C ALA A 92 -42.04 -7.74 11.19
N GLU A 93 -40.79 -8.20 11.09
CA GLU A 93 -39.70 -7.40 10.52
C GLU A 93 -39.89 -7.21 9.01
N MET A 94 -40.48 -8.21 8.32
CA MET A 94 -40.81 -8.09 6.90
C MET A 94 -41.88 -7.02 6.65
N ASP A 95 -42.88 -6.94 7.52
CA ASP A 95 -43.91 -5.90 7.42
C ASP A 95 -43.31 -4.49 7.62
N GLU A 96 -42.36 -4.33 8.55
CA GLU A 96 -41.64 -3.07 8.75
C GLU A 96 -40.75 -2.69 7.55
N ILE A 97 -40.08 -3.68 6.93
CA ILE A 97 -39.29 -3.45 5.71
C ILE A 97 -40.19 -3.00 4.57
N ILE A 98 -41.34 -3.66 4.37
CA ILE A 98 -42.31 -3.30 3.33
C ILE A 98 -42.85 -1.89 3.57
N ALA A 99 -43.23 -1.56 4.80
CA ALA A 99 -43.72 -0.23 5.15
C ALA A 99 -42.67 0.87 4.90
N ASN A 100 -41.39 0.60 5.20
CA ASN A 100 -40.30 1.53 4.91
C ASN A 100 -40.02 1.68 3.40
N MET A 101 -40.21 0.61 2.61
CA MET A 101 -40.08 0.69 1.15
C MET A 101 -41.22 1.45 0.49
N GLU A 102 -42.44 1.38 1.05
CA GLU A 102 -43.61 2.12 0.60
C GLU A 102 -43.64 3.56 1.12
N ALA A 103 -42.79 3.89 2.07
CA ALA A 103 -42.71 5.24 2.63
C ALA A 103 -42.30 6.25 1.53
N PRO A 104 -42.89 7.46 1.53
CA PRO A 104 -42.48 8.51 0.62
C PRO A 104 -40.98 8.79 0.78
N GLY A 105 -40.25 8.80 -0.33
CA GLY A 105 -38.82 9.15 -0.33
C GLY A 105 -38.59 10.46 0.39
N SER A 106 -37.59 10.52 1.27
CA SER A 106 -37.26 11.74 2.01
C SER A 106 -37.00 12.89 1.04
N LEU A 107 -37.68 14.03 1.24
CA LEU A 107 -37.47 15.28 0.47
C LEU A 107 -36.04 15.84 0.58
N ARG A 108 -35.20 15.26 1.44
CA ARG A 108 -33.78 15.56 1.49
C ARG A 108 -33.08 14.81 0.36
N VAL A 109 -32.71 15.56 -0.68
CA VAL A 109 -31.64 15.18 -1.60
C VAL A 109 -30.34 15.25 -0.80
N GLU A 110 -30.09 14.25 0.04
CA GLU A 110 -28.76 14.04 0.58
C GLU A 110 -27.91 13.57 -0.61
N ASP A 111 -26.96 14.41 -1.02
CA ASP A 111 -26.07 14.12 -2.13
C ASP A 111 -25.18 12.95 -1.71
N TYR A 112 -25.57 11.73 -2.11
CA TYR A 112 -24.82 10.50 -1.83
C TYR A 112 -23.51 10.41 -2.62
N ASN A 113 -23.08 11.50 -3.29
CA ASN A 113 -21.73 11.64 -3.82
C ASN A 113 -20.72 11.79 -2.67
N ILE A 114 -20.40 10.67 -2.03
CA ILE A 114 -19.28 10.56 -1.10
C ILE A 114 -17.99 10.72 -1.91
N GLN A 115 -17.45 11.94 -1.97
CA GLN A 115 -16.20 12.23 -2.69
C GLN A 115 -14.95 11.82 -1.90
N SER A 116 -15.04 11.69 -0.58
CA SER A 116 -13.93 11.28 0.27
C SER A 116 -14.35 10.22 1.28
N ILE A 117 -13.75 9.03 1.19
CA ILE A 117 -13.88 7.99 2.20
C ILE A 117 -12.85 8.29 3.30
N PRO A 118 -13.27 8.51 4.55
CA PRO A 118 -12.32 8.71 5.65
C PRO A 118 -11.46 7.46 5.84
N GLY A 119 -10.16 7.67 6.11
CA GLY A 119 -9.21 6.59 6.39
C GLY A 119 -9.62 5.76 7.61
N ILE A 120 -9.13 4.52 7.68
CA ILE A 120 -9.53 3.59 8.73
C ILE A 120 -8.74 3.87 10.00
N ASP A 121 -9.47 4.07 11.09
CA ASP A 121 -8.90 4.22 12.41
C ASP A 121 -8.45 2.85 12.96
N THR A 122 -7.18 2.52 12.70
CA THR A 122 -6.56 1.25 13.12
C THR A 122 -6.37 1.13 14.63
N SER A 123 -6.60 2.21 15.40
CA SER A 123 -6.49 2.18 16.87
C SER A 123 -7.70 1.55 17.55
N LYS A 124 -8.83 1.44 16.83
CA LYS A 124 -10.07 0.90 17.38
C LYS A 124 -10.06 -0.63 17.35
N PRO A 125 -10.33 -1.29 18.48
CA PRO A 125 -10.39 -2.75 18.52
C PRO A 125 -11.57 -3.25 17.68
N VAL A 126 -11.35 -4.33 16.93
CA VAL A 126 -12.43 -5.04 16.23
C VAL A 126 -13.37 -5.64 17.29
N PRO A 127 -14.69 -5.41 17.21
CA PRO A 127 -15.62 -5.96 18.19
C PRO A 127 -15.52 -7.48 18.30
N PRO A 128 -15.62 -8.06 19.52
CA PRO A 128 -15.37 -9.48 19.75
C PRO A 128 -16.29 -10.40 18.94
N ASN A 129 -17.55 -9.99 18.74
CA ASN A 129 -18.60 -10.75 18.05
C ASN A 129 -18.65 -10.50 16.53
N THR A 130 -17.62 -9.89 15.95
CA THR A 130 -17.57 -9.64 14.50
C THR A 130 -17.47 -10.98 13.74
N PRO A 131 -18.32 -11.21 12.71
CA PRO A 131 -18.23 -12.39 11.85
C PRO A 131 -16.82 -12.61 11.29
N LEU A 132 -16.44 -13.86 11.02
CA LEU A 132 -15.10 -14.18 10.49
C LEU A 132 -14.78 -13.40 9.21
N ARG A 133 -15.74 -13.37 8.27
CA ARG A 133 -15.58 -12.61 7.02
C ARG A 133 -15.35 -11.13 7.25
N ASP A 134 -16.13 -10.54 8.13
CA ASP A 134 -16.01 -9.12 8.48
C ASP A 134 -14.65 -8.84 9.14
N LYS A 135 -14.16 -9.74 10.01
CA LYS A 135 -12.80 -9.65 10.58
C LYS A 135 -11.73 -9.70 9.49
N THR A 136 -11.83 -10.62 8.54
CA THR A 136 -10.90 -10.72 7.42
C THR A 136 -10.91 -9.46 6.55
N VAL A 137 -12.10 -8.91 6.26
CA VAL A 137 -12.22 -7.65 5.50
C VAL A 137 -11.56 -6.51 6.26
N MET A 138 -11.79 -6.39 7.56
CA MET A 138 -11.12 -5.37 8.39
C MET A 138 -9.60 -5.53 8.38
N GLU A 139 -9.08 -6.76 8.50
CA GLU A 139 -7.63 -7.01 8.43
C GLU A 139 -7.04 -6.61 7.06
N LEU A 140 -7.73 -6.94 5.96
CA LEU A 140 -7.32 -6.56 4.61
C LEU A 140 -7.30 -5.05 4.43
N LEU A 141 -8.32 -4.36 4.98
CA LEU A 141 -8.43 -2.92 4.91
C LEU A 141 -7.35 -2.22 5.74
N ILE A 142 -7.08 -2.69 6.95
CA ILE A 142 -5.98 -2.21 7.80
C ILE A 142 -4.63 -2.39 7.08
N MET A 143 -4.42 -3.55 6.45
CA MET A 143 -3.23 -3.82 5.65
C MET A 143 -3.08 -2.83 4.48
N ALA A 144 -4.18 -2.55 3.75
CA ALA A 144 -4.17 -1.58 2.66
C ALA A 144 -3.85 -0.16 3.15
N GLU A 145 -4.43 0.27 4.28
CA GLU A 145 -4.15 1.57 4.89
C GLU A 145 -2.67 1.71 5.29
N MET A 146 -2.10 0.68 5.91
CA MET A 146 -0.67 0.66 6.24
C MET A 146 0.19 0.74 4.97
N ALA A 147 -0.16 -0.01 3.93
CA ALA A 147 0.56 0.02 2.66
C ALA A 147 0.57 1.40 2.00
N LEU A 148 -0.58 2.08 2.01
CA LEU A 148 -0.69 3.44 1.49
C LEU A 148 0.16 4.41 2.29
N LYS A 149 0.08 4.37 3.62
CA LYS A 149 0.85 5.23 4.51
C LYS A 149 2.36 5.06 4.32
N ASP A 150 2.82 3.82 4.22
CA ASP A 150 4.24 3.50 4.03
C ASP A 150 4.74 3.96 2.65
N LEU A 151 3.94 3.73 1.60
CA LEU A 151 4.27 4.17 0.25
C LEU A 151 4.31 5.70 0.16
N GLU A 152 3.31 6.41 0.69
CA GLU A 152 3.29 7.87 0.73
C GLU A 152 4.45 8.45 1.55
N GLY A 153 4.76 7.83 2.69
CA GLY A 153 5.90 8.19 3.53
C GLY A 153 7.22 8.09 2.76
N PHE A 154 7.42 6.98 2.07
CA PHE A 154 8.59 6.75 1.23
C PHE A 154 8.68 7.74 0.05
N GLU A 155 7.59 7.92 -0.69
CA GLU A 155 7.54 8.84 -1.84
C GLU A 155 7.86 10.27 -1.42
N ARG A 156 7.31 10.73 -0.29
CA ARG A 156 7.62 12.05 0.29
C ARG A 156 9.09 12.17 0.68
N HIS A 157 9.67 11.13 1.27
CA HIS A 157 11.07 11.11 1.66
C HIS A 157 12.00 11.19 0.46
N ILE A 158 11.77 10.36 -0.57
CA ILE A 158 12.57 10.34 -1.79
C ILE A 158 12.44 11.65 -2.57
N ALA A 159 11.24 12.22 -2.68
CA ALA A 159 11.04 13.51 -3.34
C ALA A 159 11.92 14.61 -2.72
N GLY A 160 12.01 14.66 -1.38
CA GLY A 160 12.88 15.62 -0.70
C GLY A 160 14.39 15.38 -0.92
N ILE A 161 14.81 14.13 -1.14
CA ILE A 161 16.21 13.82 -1.52
C ILE A 161 16.46 14.25 -2.97
N GLN A 162 15.57 13.89 -3.88
CA GLN A 162 15.67 14.23 -5.30
C GLN A 162 15.75 15.74 -5.53
N GLU A 163 14.91 16.52 -4.85
CA GLU A 163 14.91 17.98 -4.91
C GLU A 163 16.27 18.59 -4.52
N ARG A 164 16.92 18.07 -3.47
CA ARG A 164 18.24 18.55 -3.02
C ARG A 164 19.33 18.30 -4.06
N TYR A 165 19.32 17.13 -4.70
CA TYR A 165 20.32 16.79 -5.72
C TYR A 165 20.05 17.52 -7.04
N LEU A 166 18.78 17.75 -7.41
CA LEU A 166 18.41 18.58 -8.55
C LEU A 166 18.88 20.02 -8.36
N ALA A 167 18.60 20.63 -7.19
CA ALA A 167 19.08 21.98 -6.88
C ALA A 167 20.62 22.08 -6.93
N SER A 168 21.31 21.05 -6.45
CA SER A 168 22.79 20.98 -6.51
C SER A 168 23.29 20.89 -7.95
N LEU A 169 22.60 20.15 -8.82
CA LEU A 169 22.93 20.00 -10.24
C LEU A 169 22.74 21.33 -10.99
N GLU A 170 21.62 22.03 -10.74
CA GLU A 170 21.33 23.34 -11.34
C GLU A 170 22.39 24.38 -10.97
N GLN A 171 22.78 24.42 -9.70
CA GLN A 171 23.85 25.32 -9.23
C GLN A 171 25.18 25.04 -9.93
N GLU A 172 25.56 23.77 -10.07
CA GLU A 172 26.83 23.38 -10.71
C GLU A 172 26.82 23.67 -12.22
N MET A 173 25.68 23.47 -12.89
CA MET A 173 25.50 23.85 -14.30
C MET A 173 25.60 25.36 -14.50
N ALA A 174 24.92 26.16 -13.67
CA ALA A 174 24.98 27.62 -13.74
C ALA A 174 26.40 28.15 -13.51
N ARG A 175 27.17 27.52 -12.61
CA ARG A 175 28.58 27.84 -12.37
C ARG A 175 29.43 27.58 -13.61
N MET A 176 29.26 26.44 -14.28
CA MET A 176 30.00 26.13 -15.51
C MET A 176 29.65 27.07 -16.66
N ASP A 177 28.38 27.46 -16.80
CA ASP A 177 27.95 28.39 -17.85
C ASP A 177 28.53 29.81 -17.67
N GLN A 178 28.66 30.27 -16.42
CA GLN A 178 29.33 31.54 -16.11
C GLN A 178 30.82 31.51 -16.44
N VAL A 179 31.51 30.39 -16.17
CA VAL A 179 32.94 30.23 -16.52
C VAL A 179 33.13 30.17 -18.04
N ARG A 180 32.16 29.65 -18.79
CA ARG A 180 32.22 29.51 -20.26
C ARG A 180 31.91 30.81 -21.01
N ARG A 181 31.28 31.79 -20.37
CA ARG A 181 31.06 33.15 -20.89
C ARG A 181 31.95 34.16 -20.15
N PRO A 182 33.26 34.20 -20.41
CA PRO A 182 34.05 35.34 -19.96
C PRO A 182 33.69 36.55 -20.86
N ASP A 183 33.48 37.70 -20.23
CA ASP A 183 33.36 39.00 -20.91
C ASP A 183 34.60 39.32 -21.78
#